data_AF-A0A921Z210-F1
#
_entry.id   AF-A0A921Z210-F1
#
_cell.length_a   1.000
_cell.length_b   1.000
_cell.length_c   1.000
_cell.angle_alpha   90.00
_cell.angle_beta   90.00
_cell.angle_gamma   90.00
#
_symmetry.space_group_name_H-M   'P 1'
#
loop_
_entity.id
_entity.type
_entity.pdbx_description
1 polymer ?
#
loop_
_entity_poly.entity_id
_entity_poly.type
_entity_poly.pdbx_seq_one_letter_code
_entity_poly.pdbx_strand_id
1 'polypeptide(L)'
;MKMYIALVLAMVVATSVAQRSPFASRPVGYPIVTTLPPEDGLGNRFGDDDTTTMKLPIEALGDAELVRRLSKLPTDQQPFWLLNWLALEANRKNPQTFQQRPNSFVDQN
;
A
#
# COMPACT_ATOMS: atom_id res chain seq x y z
N MET A 1 -15.68 48.64 16.81
CA MET A 1 -16.19 47.28 17.16
C MET A 1 -16.55 46.44 15.92
N LYS A 2 -17.41 46.91 15.01
CA LYS A 2 -17.78 46.17 13.78
C LYS A 2 -16.59 45.77 12.88
N MET A 3 -15.58 46.65 12.74
CA MET A 3 -14.38 46.38 11.94
C MET A 3 -13.51 45.24 12.51
N TYR A 4 -13.36 45.18 13.83
CA TYR A 4 -12.61 44.10 14.50
C TYR A 4 -13.32 42.75 14.37
N ILE A 5 -14.65 42.75 14.45
CA ILE A 5 -15.45 41.54 14.22
C ILE A 5 -15.26 41.04 12.78
N ALA A 6 -15.32 41.93 11.79
CA ALA A 6 -15.08 41.56 10.39
C ALA A 6 -13.67 40.98 10.16
N LEU A 7 -12.66 41.55 10.83
CA LEU A 7 -11.27 41.11 10.70
C LEU A 7 -11.05 39.72 11.32
N VAL A 8 -11.63 39.47 12.50
CA VAL A 8 -11.59 38.13 13.14
C VAL A 8 -12.31 37.10 12.28
N LEU A 9 -13.46 37.45 11.71
CA LEU A 9 -14.25 36.54 10.87
C LEU A 9 -13.51 36.20 9.56
N ALA A 10 -12.84 37.18 8.96
CA ALA A 10 -11.97 36.96 7.79
C ALA A 10 -10.78 36.04 8.13
N MET A 11 -10.18 36.19 9.31
CA MET A 11 -9.06 35.36 9.75
C MET A 11 -9.46 33.90 9.98
N VAL A 12 -10.66 33.66 10.51
CA VAL A 12 -11.22 32.30 10.68
C VAL A 12 -11.48 31.63 9.32
N VAL A 13 -11.98 32.38 8.34
CA VAL A 13 -12.22 31.86 6.99
C VAL A 13 -10.90 31.57 6.25
N ALA A 14 -9.89 32.44 6.37
CA ALA A 14 -8.59 32.21 5.73
C ALA A 14 -7.88 30.97 6.30
N THR A 15 -7.96 30.77 7.62
CA THR A 15 -7.33 29.62 8.28
C THR A 15 -8.06 28.30 8.01
N SER A 16 -9.39 28.30 7.83
CA SER A 16 -10.14 27.09 7.47
C SER A 16 -9.85 26.61 6.04
N VAL A 17 -9.65 27.52 5.09
CA VAL A 17 -9.24 27.17 3.72
C VAL A 17 -7.79 26.66 3.68
N ALA A 18 -6.93 27.13 4.60
CA ALA A 18 -5.53 26.70 4.70
C ALA A 18 -5.33 25.31 5.34
N GLN A 19 -6.37 24.67 5.88
CA GLN A 19 -6.27 23.35 6.51
C GLN A 19 -5.88 22.23 5.53
N ARG A 20 -6.11 22.42 4.23
CA ARG A 20 -5.78 21.42 3.21
C ARG A 20 -4.61 21.91 2.35
N SER A 21 -3.48 21.21 2.43
CA SER A 21 -2.35 21.50 1.53
C SER A 21 -2.78 21.27 0.07
N PRO A 22 -2.45 22.18 -0.87
CA PRO A 22 -2.81 22.03 -2.29
C PRO A 22 -2.15 20.81 -2.94
N PHE A 23 -1.10 20.26 -2.33
CA PHE A 23 -0.40 19.04 -2.75
C PHE A 23 -1.16 17.74 -2.41
N ALA A 24 -2.17 17.82 -1.53
CA ALA A 24 -3.01 16.68 -1.16
C ALA A 24 -4.26 16.63 -2.05
N SER A 25 -4.11 16.05 -3.24
CA SER A 25 -5.20 15.81 -4.20
C SER A 25 -6.30 14.90 -3.63
N ARG A 26 -6.01 14.15 -2.56
CA ARG A 26 -6.93 13.26 -1.85
C ARG A 26 -7.00 13.58 -0.34
N PRO A 27 -8.06 13.15 0.37
CA PRO A 27 -8.14 13.25 1.83
C PRO A 27 -6.93 12.57 2.50
N VAL A 28 -6.22 13.31 3.36
CA VAL A 28 -5.09 12.79 4.13
C VAL A 28 -5.64 11.94 5.28
N GLY A 29 -5.08 10.74 5.48
CA GLY A 29 -5.48 9.85 6.59
C GLY A 29 -6.35 8.66 6.18
N TYR A 30 -6.71 8.54 4.90
CA TYR A 30 -7.36 7.33 4.39
C TYR A 30 -6.41 6.57 3.46
N PRO A 31 -6.29 5.24 3.60
CA PRO A 31 -5.54 4.44 2.65
C PRO A 31 -6.17 4.57 1.26
N ILE A 32 -5.35 4.45 0.22
CA ILE A 32 -5.84 4.31 -1.15
C ILE A 32 -6.66 3.03 -1.19
N VAL A 33 -7.97 3.15 -1.35
CA VAL A 33 -8.82 2.00 -1.68
C VAL A 33 -8.57 1.74 -3.15
N THR A 34 -7.60 0.87 -3.44
CA THR A 34 -7.46 0.31 -4.78
C THR A 34 -8.76 -0.40 -5.06
N THR A 35 -9.58 0.12 -5.98
CA THR A 35 -10.67 -0.64 -6.58
C THR A 35 -10.01 -1.71 -7.43
N LEU A 36 -9.63 -2.80 -6.77
CA LEU A 36 -9.61 -4.10 -7.43
C LEU A 36 -10.97 -4.26 -8.15
N PRO A 37 -11.04 -5.00 -9.27
CA PRO A 37 -12.31 -5.36 -9.89
C PRO A 37 -13.29 -5.84 -8.81
N PRO A 38 -14.62 -5.78 -9.04
CA PRO A 38 -15.62 -6.12 -8.03
C PRO A 38 -15.53 -7.62 -7.69
N GLU A 39 -14.55 -7.97 -6.85
CA GLU A 39 -14.41 -9.27 -6.24
C GLU A 39 -15.33 -9.26 -5.02
N ASP A 40 -16.33 -10.13 -5.12
CA ASP A 40 -17.35 -10.46 -4.15
C ASP A 40 -16.92 -10.21 -2.70
N GLY A 41 -17.59 -9.24 -2.08
CA GLY A 41 -17.24 -8.72 -0.77
C GLY A 41 -17.56 -9.75 0.30
N LEU A 42 -16.62 -10.67 0.57
CA LEU A 42 -16.44 -11.44 1.81
C LEU A 42 -15.34 -12.52 1.66
N GLY A 43 -14.95 -12.91 0.44
CA GLY A 43 -13.98 -14.00 0.18
C GLY A 43 -12.56 -13.71 0.68
N ASN A 44 -12.08 -12.46 0.57
CA ASN A 44 -10.74 -12.06 1.02
C ASN A 44 -10.52 -12.12 2.54
N ARG A 45 -11.59 -12.33 3.32
CA ARG A 45 -11.52 -12.35 4.79
C ARG A 45 -11.30 -13.74 5.37
N PHE A 46 -11.69 -14.78 4.64
CA PHE A 46 -11.70 -16.15 5.15
C PHE A 46 -10.71 -17.07 4.47
N GLY A 47 -9.80 -16.55 3.65
CA GLY A 47 -8.84 -17.38 2.92
C GLY A 47 -9.58 -18.46 2.15
N ASP A 48 -10.44 -18.03 1.23
CA ASP A 48 -11.10 -18.97 0.34
C ASP A 48 -10.03 -19.62 -0.55
N ASP A 49 -9.69 -20.86 -0.22
CA ASP A 49 -8.61 -21.66 -0.80
C ASP A 49 -8.91 -22.13 -2.23
N ASP A 50 -9.90 -21.54 -2.91
CA ASP A 50 -10.36 -22.02 -4.23
C ASP A 50 -10.70 -20.90 -5.23
N THR A 51 -9.97 -19.78 -5.18
CA THR A 51 -9.67 -19.03 -6.40
C THR A 51 -8.17 -19.14 -6.68
N THR A 52 -7.85 -19.68 -7.85
CA THR A 52 -6.49 -19.73 -8.42
C THR A 52 -5.99 -18.33 -8.79
N THR A 53 -6.05 -17.38 -7.85
CA THR A 53 -5.41 -16.08 -7.95
C THR A 53 -3.91 -16.34 -7.94
N MET A 54 -3.33 -16.51 -9.13
CA MET A 54 -1.90 -16.37 -9.29
C MET A 54 -1.49 -15.12 -8.51
N LYS A 55 -0.55 -15.25 -7.56
CA LYS A 55 -0.01 -14.09 -6.87
C LYS A 55 0.65 -13.24 -7.94
N LEU A 56 -0.03 -12.18 -8.37
CA LEU A 56 0.53 -11.20 -9.28
C LEU A 56 1.15 -10.05 -8.48
N PRO A 57 2.15 -9.37 -9.04
CA PRO A 57 2.59 -8.07 -8.57
C PRO A 57 1.41 -7.10 -8.45
N ILE A 58 1.32 -6.38 -7.32
CA ILE A 58 0.24 -5.40 -7.08
C ILE A 58 0.22 -4.29 -8.15
N GLU A 59 1.41 -3.93 -8.65
CA GLU A 59 1.60 -2.93 -9.71
C GLU A 59 1.07 -3.40 -11.08
N ALA A 60 0.85 -4.71 -11.26
CA ALA A 60 0.25 -5.25 -12.48
C ALA A 60 -1.29 -5.10 -12.49
N LEU A 61 -1.91 -4.67 -11.39
CA LEU A 61 -3.36 -4.47 -11.27
C LEU A 61 -4.21 -5.68 -11.73
N GLY A 62 -3.68 -6.90 -11.61
CA GLY A 62 -4.33 -8.14 -12.07
C GLY A 62 -4.04 -8.53 -13.52
N ASP A 63 -3.25 -7.76 -14.28
CA ASP A 63 -2.87 -8.08 -15.66
C ASP A 63 -1.71 -9.11 -15.71
N ALA A 64 -2.09 -10.38 -15.91
CA ALA A 64 -1.13 -11.48 -16.06
C ALA A 64 -0.32 -11.42 -17.36
N GLU A 65 -0.89 -10.87 -18.43
CA GLU A 65 -0.25 -10.82 -19.74
C GLU A 65 0.87 -9.78 -19.75
N LEU A 66 0.69 -8.67 -19.05
CA LEU A 66 1.74 -7.68 -18.81
C LEU A 66 2.95 -8.33 -18.10
N VAL A 67 2.73 -9.04 -17.01
CA VAL A 67 3.79 -9.73 -16.25
C VAL A 67 4.48 -10.78 -17.12
N ARG A 68 3.72 -11.55 -17.90
CA ARG A 68 4.26 -12.54 -18.84
C ARG A 68 5.10 -11.91 -19.95
N ARG A 69 4.73 -10.72 -20.42
CA ARG A 69 5.51 -9.98 -21.43
C ARG A 69 6.80 -9.43 -20.84
N LEU A 70 6.70 -8.80 -19.67
CA LEU A 70 7.85 -8.21 -18.99
C LEU A 70 8.87 -9.26 -18.55
N SER A 71 8.42 -10.43 -18.10
CA SER A 71 9.32 -11.54 -17.71
C SER A 71 10.13 -12.15 -18.87
N LYS A 72 9.73 -11.90 -20.13
CA LYS A 72 10.52 -12.30 -21.32
C LYS A 72 11.64 -11.33 -21.66
N LEU A 73 11.59 -10.10 -21.13
CA LEU A 73 12.65 -9.12 -21.33
C LEU A 73 13.90 -9.54 -20.56
N PRO A 74 15.10 -9.18 -21.03
CA PRO A 74 16.32 -9.38 -20.26
C PRO A 74 16.27 -8.55 -18.95
N THR A 75 16.98 -9.00 -17.92
CA THR A 75 16.86 -8.49 -16.54
C THR A 75 17.14 -6.99 -16.41
N ASP A 76 18.02 -6.45 -17.24
CA ASP A 76 18.35 -5.03 -17.34
C ASP A 76 17.21 -4.16 -17.89
N GLN A 77 16.27 -4.77 -18.62
CA GLN A 77 15.11 -4.09 -19.21
C GLN A 77 13.82 -4.33 -18.43
N GLN A 78 13.86 -5.18 -17.39
CA GLN A 78 12.71 -5.41 -16.53
C GLN A 78 12.52 -4.24 -15.56
N PRO A 79 11.27 -3.84 -15.26
CA PRO A 79 11.04 -2.79 -14.30
C PRO A 79 11.40 -3.25 -12.89
N PHE A 80 11.97 -2.33 -12.10
CA PHE A 80 12.38 -2.59 -10.72
C PHE A 80 11.30 -3.27 -9.87
N TRP A 81 10.03 -2.85 -10.02
CA TRP A 81 8.94 -3.41 -9.24
C TRP A 81 8.76 -4.92 -9.49
N LEU A 82 9.00 -5.40 -10.72
CA LEU A 82 8.87 -6.81 -11.06
C LEU A 82 10.01 -7.62 -10.46
N LEU A 83 11.24 -7.09 -10.53
CA LEU A 83 12.43 -7.70 -9.94
C LEU A 83 12.32 -7.80 -8.41
N ASN A 84 11.89 -6.72 -7.76
CA ASN A 84 11.69 -6.70 -6.32
C ASN A 84 10.57 -7.67 -5.90
N TRP A 85 9.47 -7.71 -6.66
CA TRP A 85 8.40 -8.66 -6.42
C TRP A 85 8.88 -10.11 -6.51
N LEU A 86 9.67 -10.46 -7.53
CA LEU A 86 10.28 -11.79 -7.68
C LEU A 86 11.17 -12.15 -6.47
N ALA A 87 12.00 -11.20 -6.02
CA ALA A 87 12.86 -11.40 -4.85
C ALA A 87 12.06 -11.59 -3.55
N LEU A 88 10.99 -10.80 -3.37
CA LEU A 88 10.07 -10.95 -2.23
C LEU A 88 9.34 -12.29 -2.26
N GLU A 89 8.89 -12.74 -3.45
CA GLU A 89 8.22 -14.03 -3.58
C GLU A 89 9.18 -15.20 -3.32
N ALA A 90 10.46 -15.07 -3.71
CA ALA A 90 11.50 -16.03 -3.34
C ALA A 90 11.73 -16.07 -1.82
N ASN A 91 11.78 -14.91 -1.16
CA ASN A 91 11.91 -14.81 0.30
C ASN A 91 10.68 -15.38 1.02
N ARG A 92 9.47 -15.16 0.50
CA ARG A 92 8.25 -15.77 1.07
C ARG A 92 8.26 -17.29 1.02
N LYS A 93 8.85 -17.89 -0.01
CA LYS A 93 9.00 -19.34 -0.13
C LYS A 93 10.06 -19.89 0.82
N ASN A 94 11.16 -19.15 1.00
CA ASN A 94 12.27 -19.51 1.88
C ASN A 94 12.66 -18.32 2.75
N PRO A 95 11.91 -18.07 3.85
CA PRO A 95 12.16 -16.91 4.69
C PRO A 95 13.52 -17.02 5.35
N GLN A 96 14.28 -15.94 5.32
CA GLN A 96 15.52 -15.86 6.08
C GLN A 96 15.16 -15.89 7.57
N THR A 97 15.50 -16.99 8.23
CA THR A 97 15.35 -17.11 9.68
C THR A 97 16.58 -16.50 10.34
N PHE A 98 16.38 -15.47 11.14
CA PHE A 98 17.40 -14.94 12.02
C PHE A 98 17.20 -15.55 13.41
N GLN A 99 18.31 -15.89 14.06
CA GLN A 99 18.27 -16.27 15.48
C GLN A 99 17.69 -15.08 16.26
N GLN A 100 16.51 -15.27 16.83
CA GLN A 100 15.93 -14.25 17.70
C GLN A 100 16.84 -14.08 18.91
N ARG A 101 17.08 -12.84 19.31
CA ARG A 101 17.84 -12.58 20.54
C ARG A 101 17.10 -13.26 21.70
N PRO A 102 17.78 -14.10 22.50
CA PRO A 102 17.13 -14.81 23.61
C PRO A 102 16.52 -13.80 24.58
N ASN A 103 15.31 -14.11 25.05
CA ASN A 103 14.56 -13.26 25.96
C ASN A 103 15.08 -13.46 27.39
N SER A 104 15.68 -12.42 27.97
CA SER A 104 16.20 -12.45 29.35
C SER A 104 15.14 -12.66 30.44
N PHE A 105 13.85 -12.52 30.11
CA PHE A 105 12.74 -12.66 31.06
C PHE A 105 12.15 -14.07 31.12
N VAL A 106 12.55 -15.00 30.24
CA VAL A 106 11.95 -16.36 30.17
C VAL A 106 12.76 -17.38 30.99
N ASP A 107 14.05 -17.12 31.25
CA ASP A 107 14.98 -18.08 31.87
C ASP A 107 15.27 -17.82 33.36
N GLN A 108 14.53 -16.92 34.02
CA GLN A 108 14.66 -16.67 35.47
C GLN A 108 13.65 -17.50 36.26
N ASN A 109 13.93 -18.79 36.45
CA ASN A 109 13.25 -19.62 37.45
C ASN A 109 14.25 -20.45 38.25
#